data_AF-G3P5K5-F1
#
_entry.id   AF-G3P5K5-F1
#
_cell.length_a   1.000
_cell.length_b   1.000
_cell.length_c   1.000
_cell.angle_alpha   90.00
_cell.angle_beta   90.00
_cell.angle_gamma   90.00
#
_symmetry.space_group_name_H-M   'P 1'
#
loop_
_entity.id
_entity.type
_entity.pdbx_description
1 polymer ?
#
loop_
_entity_poly.entity_id
_entity_poly.type
_entity_poly.pdbx_seq_one_letter_code
_entity_poly.pdbx_strand_id
1 'polypeptide(L)'
;MKITWEKLPESMKRFAKRCSDFLSRYTTRFGITQAKVQNVRNEIKLSVAAASEKTLNVVLKTPKRTFYKLGITIPISLPIGDAAAELKPYEDNLAAKFIYMITKANAAECSMVKDTLTTFDKREHRIEMPHSCFQVMAQDCTEELKFIVLLKRDQSKKENWIYVKIDNVEVELYPKDGAIKAKVNGVELSKLPYDQPEGKFNIKKSSEGISVFAPRFGLQEVYFDLASVKVQIVDWMRSKTCGLCGTADGEIRKEFETPNKRQTENAVSFAHSWVLPGKSCRDASECYMNLESVKLEKQVVIHGQQSKCYSVEPVLRCLPGCVAVRTTTVNVAFHCVPAASNLNRSEGQSSIFEKSADIRETAEAHVACRCSAQCA
;
A
#
# COMPACT_ATOMS: atom_id res chain seq x y z
N MET A 1 -2.55 -24.80 12.48
CA MET A 1 -3.00 -24.43 13.85
C MET A 1 -3.46 -25.67 14.61
N LYS A 2 -3.02 -25.83 15.87
CA LYS A 2 -3.41 -26.94 16.72
C LYS A 2 -3.83 -26.39 18.07
N ILE A 3 -5.06 -26.66 18.48
CA ILE A 3 -5.60 -26.27 19.77
C ILE A 3 -5.91 -27.54 20.56
N THR A 4 -5.37 -27.62 21.77
CA THR A 4 -5.53 -28.79 22.64
C THR A 4 -6.07 -28.30 23.98
N TRP A 5 -7.16 -28.90 24.44
CA TRP A 5 -7.65 -28.72 25.81
C TRP A 5 -7.39 -30.01 26.58
N GLU A 6 -6.36 -30.01 27.41
CA GLU A 6 -5.93 -31.17 28.21
C GLU A 6 -6.84 -31.45 29.41
N LYS A 7 -7.54 -30.41 29.92
CA LYS A 7 -8.59 -30.52 30.94
C LYS A 7 -9.76 -29.61 30.58
N LEU A 8 -10.89 -30.20 30.16
CA LEU A 8 -12.11 -29.41 29.94
C LEU A 8 -12.67 -28.88 31.26
N PRO A 9 -12.92 -27.55 31.37
CA PRO A 9 -13.69 -26.98 32.47
C PRO A 9 -15.05 -27.70 32.60
N GLU A 10 -15.54 -27.90 33.83
CA GLU A 10 -16.82 -28.59 34.05
C GLU A 10 -17.99 -27.96 33.29
N SER A 11 -17.97 -26.64 33.12
CA SER A 11 -18.95 -25.88 32.33
C SER A 11 -18.95 -26.29 30.85
N MET A 12 -17.80 -26.65 30.27
CA MET A 12 -17.68 -27.03 28.86
C MET A 12 -17.90 -28.52 28.60
N LYS A 13 -17.80 -29.41 29.60
CA LYS A 13 -18.02 -30.86 29.39
C LYS A 13 -19.41 -31.16 28.82
N ARG A 14 -20.43 -30.43 29.30
CA ARG A 14 -21.83 -30.57 28.86
C ARG A 14 -22.02 -30.09 27.41
N PHE A 15 -21.38 -28.98 27.05
CA PHE A 15 -21.36 -28.45 25.69
C PHE A 15 -20.63 -29.38 24.72
N ALA A 16 -19.44 -29.86 25.09
CA ALA A 16 -18.64 -30.77 24.28
C ALA A 16 -19.36 -32.08 23.97
N LYS A 17 -20.07 -32.65 24.96
CA LYS A 17 -20.91 -33.85 24.75
C LYS A 17 -22.03 -33.57 23.74
N ARG A 18 -22.75 -32.45 23.89
CA ARG A 18 -23.79 -32.02 22.94
C ARG A 18 -23.24 -31.80 21.53
N CYS A 19 -22.08 -31.15 21.38
CA CYS A 19 -21.45 -30.94 20.09
C CYS A 19 -21.00 -32.26 19.44
N SER A 20 -20.44 -33.20 20.21
CA SER A 20 -20.07 -34.53 19.70
C SER A 20 -21.30 -35.30 19.20
N ASP A 21 -22.40 -35.27 19.95
CA ASP A 21 -23.64 -35.94 19.57
C ASP A 21 -24.29 -35.27 18.35
N PHE A 22 -24.26 -33.93 18.27
CA PHE A 22 -24.71 -33.16 17.12
C PHE A 22 -23.90 -33.50 15.87
N LEU A 23 -22.56 -33.44 15.95
CA LEU A 23 -21.68 -33.78 14.83
C LEU A 23 -21.90 -35.22 14.36
N SER A 24 -22.04 -36.18 15.29
CA SER A 24 -22.32 -37.58 14.96
C SER A 24 -23.63 -37.77 14.17
N ARG A 25 -24.63 -36.92 14.35
CA ARG A 25 -25.92 -37.02 13.64
C ARG A 25 -25.86 -36.38 12.26
N TYR A 26 -24.99 -35.39 12.08
CA TYR A 26 -24.91 -34.60 10.85
C TYR A 26 -23.66 -34.87 10.01
N THR A 27 -22.86 -35.88 10.36
CA THR A 27 -21.63 -36.24 9.61
C THR A 27 -21.88 -36.41 8.13
N THR A 28 -22.94 -37.14 7.77
CA THR A 28 -23.28 -37.43 6.36
C THR A 28 -23.76 -36.20 5.62
N ARG A 29 -24.50 -35.30 6.30
CA ARG A 29 -25.05 -34.06 5.70
C ARG A 29 -23.97 -33.04 5.37
N PHE A 30 -22.91 -32.97 6.18
CA PHE A 30 -21.81 -32.00 5.98
C PHE A 30 -20.57 -32.61 5.32
N GLY A 31 -20.63 -33.87 4.89
CA GLY A 31 -19.47 -34.59 4.33
C GLY A 31 -18.30 -34.70 5.31
N ILE A 32 -18.60 -34.90 6.59
CA ILE A 32 -17.62 -35.08 7.67
C ILE A 32 -17.46 -36.58 7.89
N THR A 33 -16.24 -37.09 7.84
CA THR A 33 -15.96 -38.50 8.14
C THR A 33 -15.74 -38.67 9.65
N GLN A 34 -16.16 -39.81 10.19
CA GLN A 34 -15.93 -40.16 11.59
C GLN A 34 -15.29 -41.54 11.74
N ALA A 35 -14.39 -41.66 12.71
CA ALA A 35 -13.81 -42.93 13.14
C ALA A 35 -14.05 -43.11 14.65
N LYS A 36 -14.57 -44.27 15.05
CA LYS A 36 -14.66 -44.65 16.47
C LYS A 36 -13.27 -45.09 16.93
N VAL A 37 -12.52 -44.16 17.48
CA VAL A 37 -11.16 -44.37 17.99
C VAL A 37 -11.13 -43.92 19.44
N GLN A 38 -10.51 -44.72 20.30
CA GLN A 38 -10.32 -44.38 21.70
C GLN A 38 -9.13 -43.40 21.81
N ASN A 39 -9.44 -42.12 21.95
CA ASN A 39 -8.44 -41.08 22.16
C ASN A 39 -8.26 -40.83 23.67
N VAL A 40 -7.32 -39.94 24.02
CA VAL A 40 -7.02 -39.57 25.41
C VAL A 40 -8.30 -39.15 26.15
N ARG A 41 -8.49 -39.69 27.36
CA ARG A 41 -9.66 -39.37 28.19
C ARG A 41 -9.59 -37.92 28.66
N ASN A 42 -10.74 -37.24 28.68
CA ASN A 42 -10.88 -35.84 29.10
C ASN A 42 -10.16 -34.80 28.23
N GLU A 43 -9.62 -35.19 27.07
CA GLU A 43 -8.99 -34.29 26.11
C GLU A 43 -9.89 -34.05 24.89
N ILE A 44 -9.94 -32.81 24.42
CA ILE A 44 -10.44 -32.47 23.09
C ILE A 44 -9.37 -31.73 22.33
N LYS A 45 -9.14 -32.14 21.10
CA LYS A 45 -8.09 -31.58 20.25
C LYS A 45 -8.63 -31.24 18.88
N LEU A 46 -8.55 -29.97 18.52
CA LEU A 46 -8.88 -29.45 17.20
C LEU A 46 -7.59 -29.13 16.46
N SER A 47 -7.37 -29.81 15.34
CA SER A 47 -6.28 -29.52 14.41
C SER A 47 -6.88 -28.94 13.13
N VAL A 48 -6.38 -27.78 12.72
CA VAL A 48 -6.68 -27.16 11.42
C VAL A 48 -5.36 -27.00 10.68
N ALA A 49 -5.19 -27.68 9.56
CA ALA A 49 -3.99 -27.62 8.74
C ALA A 49 -4.34 -27.10 7.35
N ALA A 50 -3.53 -26.19 6.82
CA ALA A 50 -3.63 -25.80 5.41
C ALA A 50 -3.08 -26.95 4.56
N ALA A 51 -3.89 -27.44 3.63
CA ALA A 51 -3.48 -28.47 2.66
C ALA A 51 -2.99 -27.84 1.33
N SER A 52 -3.51 -26.65 1.01
CA SER A 52 -3.07 -25.75 -0.06
C SER A 52 -3.51 -24.34 0.27
N GLU A 53 -3.15 -23.34 -0.54
CA GLU A 53 -3.52 -21.95 -0.32
C GLU A 53 -5.03 -21.74 -0.20
N LYS A 54 -5.86 -22.60 -0.82
CA LYS A 54 -7.32 -22.47 -0.78
C LYS A 54 -8.04 -23.63 -0.09
N THR A 55 -7.31 -24.54 0.57
CA THR A 55 -7.94 -25.74 1.16
C THR A 55 -7.43 -26.05 2.56
N LEU A 56 -8.36 -26.38 3.47
CA LEU A 56 -8.08 -26.77 4.85
C LEU A 56 -8.43 -28.24 5.14
N ASN A 57 -7.64 -28.86 6.01
CA ASN A 57 -7.92 -30.12 6.66
C ASN A 57 -8.26 -29.86 8.13
N VAL A 58 -9.46 -30.24 8.55
CA VAL A 58 -9.94 -30.08 9.92
C VAL A 58 -10.11 -31.44 10.56
N VAL A 59 -9.49 -31.63 11.73
CA VAL A 59 -9.57 -32.86 12.52
C VAL A 59 -9.94 -32.50 13.96
N LEU A 60 -11.06 -33.03 14.44
CA LEU A 60 -11.50 -32.92 15.82
C LEU A 60 -11.41 -34.30 16.50
N LYS A 61 -10.49 -34.43 17.45
CA LYS A 61 -10.40 -35.61 18.32
C LYS A 61 -11.17 -35.35 19.60
N THR A 62 -12.07 -36.28 19.92
CA THR A 62 -12.80 -36.36 21.19
C THR A 62 -12.44 -37.70 21.86
N PRO A 63 -12.70 -37.89 23.17
CA PRO A 63 -12.30 -39.12 23.88
C PRO A 63 -12.81 -40.43 23.26
N LYS A 64 -13.94 -40.39 22.55
CA LYS A 64 -14.59 -41.58 21.98
C LYS A 64 -14.56 -41.66 20.45
N ARG A 65 -14.27 -40.55 19.77
CA ARG A 65 -14.38 -40.44 18.30
C ARG A 65 -13.40 -39.41 17.75
N THR A 66 -13.00 -39.62 16.51
CA THR A 66 -12.31 -38.63 15.70
C THR A 66 -13.20 -38.23 14.53
N PHE A 67 -13.45 -36.94 14.37
CA PHE A 67 -14.15 -36.36 13.24
C PHE A 67 -13.14 -35.66 12.35
N TYR A 68 -13.25 -35.81 11.03
CA TYR A 68 -12.37 -35.09 10.11
C TYR A 68 -13.07 -34.75 8.81
N LYS A 69 -12.65 -33.63 8.22
CA LYS A 69 -13.02 -33.22 6.87
C LYS A 69 -11.77 -32.66 6.20
N LEU A 70 -11.40 -33.28 5.09
CA LEU A 70 -10.22 -32.92 4.32
C LEU A 70 -10.64 -32.11 3.09
N GLY A 71 -9.78 -31.22 2.61
CA GLY A 71 -10.01 -30.46 1.39
C GLY A 71 -11.18 -29.46 1.47
N ILE A 72 -11.40 -28.85 2.64
CA ILE A 72 -12.40 -27.77 2.77
C ILE A 72 -11.91 -26.56 1.98
N THR A 73 -12.54 -26.29 0.84
CA THR A 73 -12.28 -25.07 0.06
C THR A 73 -12.74 -23.84 0.83
N ILE A 74 -11.89 -22.82 0.88
CA ILE A 74 -12.20 -21.54 1.51
C ILE A 74 -12.17 -20.41 0.47
N PRO A 75 -12.90 -19.30 0.68
CA PRO A 75 -12.98 -18.21 -0.29
C PRO A 75 -11.74 -17.30 -0.30
N ILE A 76 -10.78 -17.50 0.61
CA ILE A 76 -9.57 -16.69 0.77
C ILE A 76 -8.31 -17.53 0.52
N SER A 77 -7.24 -16.91 0.02
CA SER A 77 -5.93 -17.57 -0.10
C SER A 77 -5.17 -17.43 1.22
N LEU A 78 -4.71 -18.55 1.77
CA LEU A 78 -3.92 -18.58 3.00
C LEU A 78 -2.47 -18.23 2.71
N PRO A 79 -1.82 -17.44 3.58
CA PRO A 79 -0.39 -17.19 3.50
C PRO A 79 0.38 -18.42 4.02
N ILE A 80 0.74 -19.36 3.14
CA ILE A 80 1.37 -20.65 3.53
C ILE A 80 2.91 -20.62 3.48
N GLY A 81 3.52 -19.55 2.93
CA GLY A 81 4.98 -19.39 2.80
C GLY A 81 5.73 -19.27 4.14
N ASP A 82 6.48 -18.17 4.35
CA ASP A 82 7.25 -17.94 5.59
C ASP A 82 6.41 -17.68 6.87
N ALA A 83 5.12 -18.02 6.83
CA ALA A 83 4.16 -17.83 7.91
C ALA A 83 4.63 -18.44 9.25
N ALA A 84 5.40 -19.53 9.23
CA ALA A 84 5.94 -20.11 10.46
C ALA A 84 6.92 -19.15 11.18
N ALA A 85 7.78 -18.43 10.45
CA ALA A 85 8.69 -17.44 11.02
C ALA A 85 7.94 -16.15 11.41
N GLU A 86 6.94 -15.76 10.63
CA GLU A 86 6.13 -14.57 10.88
C GLU A 86 5.20 -14.71 12.08
N LEU A 87 4.74 -15.93 12.38
CA LEU A 87 3.83 -16.24 13.48
C LEU A 87 4.53 -16.48 14.84
N LYS A 88 5.88 -16.60 14.87
CA LYS A 88 6.65 -16.76 16.11
C LYS A 88 6.36 -15.69 17.17
N PRO A 89 6.20 -14.39 16.86
CA PRO A 89 5.88 -13.37 17.86
C PRO A 89 4.48 -13.53 18.47
N TYR A 90 3.57 -14.23 17.79
CA TYR A 90 2.23 -14.51 18.28
C TYR A 90 2.19 -15.88 18.96
N GLU A 91 3.33 -16.51 19.27
CA GLU A 91 3.38 -17.91 19.70
C GLU A 91 2.45 -18.22 20.88
N ASP A 92 2.44 -17.29 21.83
CA ASP A 92 1.73 -17.39 23.10
C ASP A 92 0.27 -16.93 23.05
N ASN A 93 -0.17 -16.31 21.93
CA ASN A 93 -1.54 -15.80 21.79
C ASN A 93 -2.21 -16.35 20.52
N LEU A 94 -3.00 -17.40 20.72
CA LEU A 94 -3.76 -18.07 19.66
C LEU A 94 -4.72 -17.12 18.92
N ALA A 95 -5.36 -16.19 19.63
CA ALA A 95 -6.26 -15.21 19.01
C ALA A 95 -5.48 -14.25 18.10
N ALA A 96 -4.33 -13.75 18.56
CA ALA A 96 -3.48 -12.87 17.77
C ALA A 96 -2.91 -13.56 16.52
N LYS A 97 -2.49 -14.84 16.62
CA LYS A 97 -2.12 -15.68 15.46
C LYS A 97 -3.25 -15.76 14.43
N PHE A 98 -4.47 -16.03 14.90
CA PHE A 98 -5.62 -16.21 14.02
C PHE A 98 -6.01 -14.89 13.34
N ILE A 99 -6.01 -13.78 14.08
CA ILE A 99 -6.22 -12.43 13.55
C ILE A 99 -5.17 -12.12 12.49
N TYR A 100 -3.88 -12.33 12.76
CA TYR A 100 -2.81 -12.10 11.79
C TYR A 100 -3.01 -12.91 10.50
N MET A 101 -3.35 -14.19 10.61
CA MET A 101 -3.59 -15.05 9.43
C MET A 101 -4.76 -14.55 8.58
N ILE A 102 -5.85 -14.10 9.23
CA ILE A 102 -7.01 -13.54 8.52
C ILE A 102 -6.68 -12.20 7.89
N THR A 103 -6.00 -11.31 8.61
CA THR A 103 -5.67 -9.97 8.08
C THR A 103 -4.70 -10.08 6.91
N LYS A 104 -3.70 -10.97 6.99
CA LYS A 104 -2.77 -11.22 5.89
C LYS A 104 -3.46 -11.88 4.68
N ALA A 105 -4.40 -12.80 4.88
CA ALA A 105 -5.15 -13.41 3.79
C ALA A 105 -6.09 -12.44 3.04
N ASN A 106 -6.55 -11.37 3.70
CA ASN A 106 -7.44 -10.37 3.10
C ASN A 106 -6.75 -9.04 2.78
N ALA A 107 -5.43 -8.96 3.00
CA ALA A 107 -4.66 -7.75 2.79
C ALA A 107 -4.75 -7.31 1.31
N ALA A 108 -5.00 -6.02 1.10
CA ALA A 108 -4.88 -5.45 -0.23
C ALA A 108 -3.41 -5.14 -0.49
N GLU A 109 -2.86 -5.65 -1.58
CA GLU A 109 -1.45 -5.48 -1.94
C GLU A 109 -1.32 -4.59 -3.17
N CYS A 110 -0.54 -3.53 -3.00
CA CYS A 110 0.01 -2.68 -4.04
C CYS A 110 1.50 -3.01 -4.20
N SER A 111 2.00 -3.00 -5.44
CA SER A 111 3.40 -3.27 -5.71
C SER A 111 3.94 -2.40 -6.81
N MET A 112 5.22 -2.10 -6.74
CA MET A 112 5.95 -1.42 -7.81
C MET A 112 7.18 -2.24 -8.17
N VAL A 113 7.28 -2.60 -9.45
CA VAL A 113 8.45 -3.28 -10.02
C VAL A 113 8.97 -2.41 -11.15
N LYS A 114 10.20 -1.91 -11.01
CA LYS A 114 10.78 -0.89 -11.90
C LYS A 114 9.89 0.36 -11.97
N ASP A 115 9.19 0.55 -13.08
CA ASP A 115 8.30 1.68 -13.36
C ASP A 115 6.84 1.23 -13.57
N THR A 116 6.53 -0.03 -13.28
CA THR A 116 5.16 -0.56 -13.35
C THR A 116 4.59 -0.64 -11.94
N LEU A 117 3.51 0.10 -11.72
CA LEU A 117 2.75 0.09 -10.48
C LEU A 117 1.51 -0.79 -10.67
N THR A 118 1.29 -1.68 -9.72
CA THR A 118 0.05 -2.44 -9.54
C THR A 118 -0.63 -1.91 -8.30
N THR A 119 -1.83 -1.35 -8.43
CA THR A 119 -2.58 -0.78 -7.31
C THR A 119 -3.19 -1.85 -6.40
N PHE A 120 -3.80 -1.43 -5.30
CA PHE A 120 -4.53 -2.33 -4.40
C PHE A 120 -5.65 -3.11 -5.11
N ASP A 121 -6.31 -2.47 -6.08
CA ASP A 121 -7.40 -3.05 -6.88
C ASP A 121 -6.88 -3.75 -8.15
N LYS A 122 -5.58 -4.06 -8.18
CA LYS A 122 -4.89 -4.85 -9.22
C LYS A 122 -4.89 -4.18 -10.59
N ARG A 123 -4.99 -2.85 -10.63
CA ARG A 123 -4.80 -2.09 -11.86
C ARG A 123 -3.33 -1.84 -12.11
N GLU A 124 -2.84 -2.31 -13.26
CA GLU A 124 -1.45 -2.09 -13.67
C GLU A 124 -1.31 -0.89 -14.60
N HIS A 125 -0.29 -0.07 -14.35
CA HIS A 125 0.06 1.05 -15.21
C HIS A 125 1.54 1.42 -15.05
N ARG A 126 2.11 1.99 -16.12
CA ARG A 126 3.48 2.53 -16.09
C ARG A 126 3.45 3.97 -15.60
N ILE A 127 4.35 4.29 -14.68
CA ILE A 127 4.52 5.63 -14.14
C ILE A 127 5.90 6.16 -14.52
N GLU A 128 6.03 7.48 -14.68
CA GLU A 128 7.32 8.11 -14.88
C GLU A 128 7.74 8.88 -13.63
N MET A 129 8.61 8.26 -12.85
CA MET A 129 9.08 8.79 -11.57
C MET A 129 9.99 10.02 -11.75
N PRO A 130 9.68 11.16 -11.10
CA PRO A 130 10.62 12.26 -11.01
C PRO A 130 11.81 11.89 -10.12
N HIS A 131 13.00 12.35 -10.49
CA HIS A 131 14.20 12.14 -9.68
C HIS A 131 14.23 13.09 -8.47
N SER A 132 14.79 12.63 -7.36
CA SER A 132 15.00 13.42 -6.12
C SER A 132 13.74 13.92 -5.41
N CYS A 133 12.54 13.57 -5.88
CA CYS A 133 11.28 13.94 -5.24
C CYS A 133 10.63 12.75 -4.54
N PHE A 134 9.98 13.02 -3.41
CA PHE A 134 9.14 12.03 -2.75
C PHE A 134 7.80 11.91 -3.48
N GLN A 135 7.31 10.69 -3.61
CA GLN A 135 5.96 10.40 -4.06
C GLN A 135 5.22 9.57 -3.02
N VAL A 136 3.95 9.90 -2.82
CA VAL A 136 3.08 9.20 -1.87
C VAL A 136 2.60 7.89 -2.49
N MET A 137 3.17 6.75 -2.07
CA MET A 137 2.67 5.44 -2.50
C MET A 137 1.31 5.15 -1.88
N ALA A 138 1.21 5.25 -0.56
CA ALA A 138 -0.02 5.06 0.18
C ALA A 138 0.05 5.81 1.52
N GLN A 139 -1.05 6.41 1.95
CA GLN A 139 -1.16 7.02 3.27
C GLN A 139 -2.57 6.84 3.83
N ASP A 140 -2.72 6.99 5.15
CA ASP A 140 -4.03 7.11 5.81
C ASP A 140 -4.66 8.46 5.45
N CYS A 141 -5.85 8.44 4.86
CA CYS A 141 -6.58 9.65 4.45
C CYS A 141 -7.87 9.83 5.26
N THR A 142 -7.90 9.30 6.48
CA THR A 142 -8.88 9.63 7.51
C THR A 142 -8.47 10.89 8.29
N GLU A 143 -9.20 11.26 9.34
CA GLU A 143 -8.93 12.45 10.15
C GLU A 143 -7.55 12.42 10.83
N GLU A 144 -7.05 11.23 11.15
CA GLU A 144 -5.74 11.03 11.77
C GLU A 144 -4.80 10.30 10.80
N LEU A 145 -3.68 10.94 10.45
CA LEU A 145 -2.65 10.34 9.61
C LEU A 145 -1.86 9.28 10.40
N LYS A 146 -2.33 8.04 10.42
CA LYS A 146 -1.65 6.93 11.14
C LYS A 146 -0.37 6.46 10.46
N PHE A 147 -0.34 6.51 9.13
CA PHE A 147 0.86 6.19 8.36
C PHE A 147 0.95 6.95 7.04
N ILE A 148 2.16 7.06 6.53
CA ILE A 148 2.46 7.46 5.15
C ILE A 148 3.67 6.67 4.65
N VAL A 149 3.54 6.10 3.45
CA VAL A 149 4.61 5.40 2.72
C VAL A 149 5.01 6.27 1.54
N LEU A 150 6.26 6.73 1.56
CA LEU A 150 6.84 7.54 0.50
C LEU A 150 7.91 6.76 -0.24
N LEU A 151 7.98 7.02 -1.53
CA LEU A 151 9.01 6.55 -2.43
C LEU A 151 9.83 7.74 -2.91
N LYS A 152 11.16 7.64 -2.82
CA LYS A 152 12.09 8.59 -3.44
C LYS A 152 13.06 7.83 -4.33
N ARG A 153 13.31 8.34 -5.54
CA ARG A 153 14.32 7.77 -6.43
C ARG A 153 15.56 8.66 -6.45
N ASP A 154 16.69 8.09 -6.04
CA ASP A 154 17.97 8.78 -6.05
C ASP A 154 18.39 9.13 -7.49
N GLN A 155 18.85 10.37 -7.69
CA GLN A 155 19.22 10.89 -9.00
C GLN A 155 20.49 10.26 -9.56
N SER A 156 21.44 9.88 -8.70
CA SER A 156 22.76 9.42 -9.11
C SER A 156 22.75 7.93 -9.47
N LYS A 157 22.13 7.10 -8.62
CA LYS A 157 22.16 5.64 -8.73
C LYS A 157 20.87 5.04 -9.30
N LYS A 158 19.82 5.85 -9.48
CA LYS A 158 18.46 5.38 -9.85
C LYS A 158 17.91 4.32 -8.89
N GLU A 159 18.34 4.39 -7.64
CA GLU A 159 17.96 3.49 -6.57
C GLU A 159 16.73 4.04 -5.84
N ASN A 160 15.79 3.17 -5.50
CA ASN A 160 14.60 3.54 -4.74
C ASN A 160 14.92 3.57 -3.24
N TRP A 161 14.33 4.52 -2.53
CA TRP A 161 14.37 4.67 -1.08
C TRP A 161 12.93 4.73 -0.60
N ILE A 162 12.63 4.00 0.47
CA ILE A 162 11.28 3.92 1.05
C ILE A 162 11.30 4.57 2.42
N TYR A 163 10.39 5.51 2.63
CA TYR A 163 10.22 6.18 3.90
C TYR A 163 8.84 5.83 4.42
N VAL A 164 8.78 5.30 5.63
CA VAL A 164 7.54 4.91 6.29
C VAL A 164 7.46 5.69 7.58
N LYS A 165 6.51 6.62 7.66
CA LYS A 165 6.18 7.26 8.93
C LYS A 165 4.98 6.54 9.53
N ILE A 166 5.12 6.09 10.78
CA ILE A 166 4.10 5.39 11.55
C ILE A 166 3.94 6.17 12.85
N ASP A 167 2.78 6.81 13.04
CA ASP A 167 2.58 7.78 14.13
C ASP A 167 3.68 8.86 14.13
N ASN A 168 4.51 8.90 15.18
CA ASN A 168 5.61 9.84 15.36
C ASN A 168 6.99 9.25 15.04
N VAL A 169 7.06 8.03 14.51
CA VAL A 169 8.33 7.33 14.22
C VAL A 169 8.54 7.25 12.72
N GLU A 170 9.77 7.54 12.29
CA GLU A 170 10.20 7.45 10.90
C GLU A 170 11.09 6.23 10.69
N VAL A 171 10.80 5.46 9.64
CA VAL A 171 11.59 4.32 9.18
C VAL A 171 12.06 4.60 7.76
N GLU A 172 13.36 4.53 7.52
CA GLU A 172 13.94 4.65 6.17
C GLU A 172 14.50 3.29 5.74
N LEU A 173 14.13 2.82 4.55
CA LEU A 173 14.71 1.65 3.90
C LEU A 173 15.45 2.09 2.63
N TYR A 174 16.74 1.74 2.52
CA TYR A 174 17.58 2.19 1.43
C TYR A 174 18.64 1.14 1.06
N PRO A 175 19.09 1.12 -0.21
CA PRO A 175 20.18 0.27 -0.62
C PRO A 175 21.54 0.79 -0.13
N LYS A 176 22.37 -0.11 0.38
CA LYS A 176 23.76 0.14 0.76
C LYS A 176 24.54 -1.17 0.63
N ASP A 177 25.63 -1.12 -0.13
CA ASP A 177 26.53 -2.26 -0.38
C ASP A 177 25.82 -3.51 -0.93
N GLY A 178 24.88 -3.31 -1.86
CA GLY A 178 24.14 -4.41 -2.51
C GLY A 178 23.09 -5.08 -1.63
N ALA A 179 22.73 -4.49 -0.49
CA ALA A 179 21.67 -4.97 0.39
C ALA A 179 20.78 -3.81 0.86
N ILE A 180 19.55 -4.12 1.28
CA ILE A 180 18.68 -3.13 1.93
C ILE A 180 19.09 -2.97 3.40
N LYS A 181 19.18 -1.72 3.84
CA LYS A 181 19.41 -1.31 5.23
C LYS A 181 18.21 -0.52 5.73
N ALA A 182 18.09 -0.44 7.05
CA ALA A 182 17.01 0.27 7.71
C ALA A 182 17.56 1.29 8.71
N LYS A 183 16.94 2.48 8.77
CA LYS A 183 17.09 3.45 9.86
C LYS A 183 15.77 3.62 10.58
N VAL A 184 15.85 3.92 11.87
CA VAL A 184 14.70 4.37 12.67
C VAL A 184 15.09 5.71 13.30
N ASN A 185 14.31 6.75 13.01
CA ASN A 185 14.57 8.13 13.44
C ASN A 185 16.02 8.58 13.15
N GLY A 186 16.50 8.30 11.93
CA GLY A 186 17.86 8.62 11.48
C GLY A 186 18.98 7.67 11.96
N VAL A 187 18.71 6.75 12.89
CA VAL A 187 19.70 5.82 13.43
C VAL A 187 19.67 4.50 12.65
N GLU A 188 20.79 4.14 12.00
CA GLU A 188 20.93 2.88 11.24
C GLU A 188 20.85 1.68 12.20
N LEU A 189 20.01 0.69 11.87
CA LEU A 189 19.85 -0.51 12.65
C LEU A 189 21.03 -1.46 12.45
N SER A 190 21.71 -1.81 13.55
CA SER A 190 22.84 -2.75 13.52
C SER A 190 22.43 -4.22 13.38
N LYS A 191 21.18 -4.56 13.77
CA LYS A 191 20.65 -5.92 13.70
C LYS A 191 19.15 -5.94 13.45
N LEU A 192 18.68 -7.01 12.81
CA LEU A 192 17.27 -7.36 12.64
C LEU A 192 17.02 -8.76 13.21
N PRO A 193 15.82 -9.08 13.72
CA PRO A 193 14.63 -8.22 13.75
C PRO A 193 14.77 -7.05 14.74
N TYR A 194 13.96 -6.01 14.53
CA TYR A 194 13.83 -4.86 15.42
C TYR A 194 12.38 -4.70 15.85
N ASP A 195 12.13 -4.88 17.15
CA ASP A 195 10.87 -4.55 17.79
C ASP A 195 10.93 -3.13 18.32
N GLN A 196 10.01 -2.27 17.88
CA GLN A 196 9.94 -0.91 18.41
C GLN A 196 9.53 -0.96 19.90
N PRO A 197 10.20 -0.20 20.80
CA PRO A 197 9.99 -0.34 22.26
C PRO A 197 8.56 -0.17 22.76
N GLU A 198 7.75 0.67 22.12
CA GLU A 198 6.32 0.88 22.46
C GLU A 198 5.39 -0.14 21.78
N GLY A 199 5.94 -1.10 21.04
CA GLY A 199 5.20 -2.14 20.33
C GLY A 199 4.39 -1.60 19.15
N LYS A 200 4.80 -0.46 18.56
CA LYS A 200 4.10 0.16 17.43
C LYS A 200 4.25 -0.62 16.13
N PHE A 201 5.47 -1.09 15.86
CA PHE A 201 5.82 -1.83 14.65
C PHE A 201 7.01 -2.77 14.91
N ASN A 202 7.24 -3.68 13.97
CA ASN A 202 8.41 -4.54 13.94
C ASN A 202 9.02 -4.55 12.54
N ILE A 203 10.35 -4.62 12.47
CA ILE A 203 11.12 -4.71 11.22
C ILE A 203 11.81 -6.06 11.16
N LYS A 204 11.66 -6.78 10.05
CA LYS A 204 12.29 -8.09 9.83
C LYS A 204 13.06 -8.10 8.52
N LYS A 205 14.13 -8.90 8.49
CA LYS A 205 14.72 -9.31 7.23
C LYS A 205 13.82 -10.39 6.61
N SER A 206 13.50 -10.26 5.33
CA SER A 206 12.66 -11.22 4.58
C SER A 206 13.32 -11.52 3.24
N SER A 207 13.73 -12.78 3.03
CA SER A 207 14.59 -13.23 1.92
C SER A 207 15.75 -12.26 1.58
N GLU A 208 15.60 -11.48 0.52
CA GLU A 208 16.53 -10.53 -0.10
C GLU A 208 16.29 -9.07 0.32
N GLY A 209 15.22 -8.81 1.07
CA GLY A 209 14.75 -7.47 1.44
C GLY A 209 14.47 -7.29 2.94
N ILE A 210 13.78 -6.21 3.24
CA ILE A 210 13.32 -5.84 4.59
C ILE A 210 11.81 -5.61 4.58
N SER A 211 11.13 -6.13 5.58
CA SER A 211 9.69 -5.94 5.82
C SER A 211 9.46 -5.11 7.09
N VAL A 212 8.57 -4.13 7.03
CA VAL A 212 8.05 -3.35 8.16
C VAL A 212 6.59 -3.74 8.41
N PHE A 213 6.26 -4.17 9.62
CA PHE A 213 4.93 -4.61 10.02
C PHE A 213 4.34 -3.65 11.06
N ALA A 214 3.20 -3.01 10.76
CA ALA A 214 2.49 -2.12 11.70
C ALA A 214 0.96 -2.27 11.60
N PRO A 215 0.42 -3.49 11.81
CA PRO A 215 -0.99 -3.78 11.52
C PRO A 215 -1.99 -3.00 12.38
N ARG A 216 -1.57 -2.55 13.58
CA ARG A 216 -2.38 -1.68 14.45
C ARG A 216 -2.58 -0.28 13.85
N PHE A 217 -1.68 0.16 12.98
CA PHE A 217 -1.72 1.45 12.30
C PHE A 217 -2.30 1.37 10.89
N GLY A 218 -2.59 0.17 10.38
CA GLY A 218 -3.18 -0.01 9.05
C GLY A 218 -2.25 -0.67 8.03
N LEU A 219 -0.95 -0.76 8.34
CA LEU A 219 0.05 -1.38 7.46
C LEU A 219 0.25 -2.85 7.83
N GLN A 220 -0.27 -3.75 7.00
CA GLN A 220 -0.02 -5.18 7.15
C GLN A 220 1.45 -5.49 6.91
N GLU A 221 2.04 -4.94 5.84
CA GLU A 221 3.47 -5.10 5.50
C GLU A 221 3.92 -4.00 4.53
N VAL A 222 5.09 -3.42 4.75
CA VAL A 222 5.85 -2.69 3.73
C VAL A 222 7.12 -3.47 3.47
N TYR A 223 7.21 -4.08 2.29
CA TYR A 223 8.36 -4.87 1.87
C TYR A 223 9.17 -4.13 0.81
N PHE A 224 10.49 -4.15 0.97
CA PHE A 224 11.41 -3.53 0.03
C PHE A 224 12.65 -4.41 -0.20
N ASP A 225 12.92 -4.69 -1.47
CA ASP A 225 14.17 -5.30 -1.96
C ASP A 225 14.77 -4.44 -3.09
N LEU A 226 15.86 -4.89 -3.71
CA LEU A 226 16.51 -4.11 -4.79
C LEU A 226 15.67 -3.99 -6.07
N ALA A 227 14.66 -4.83 -6.27
CA ALA A 227 13.88 -4.93 -7.50
C ALA A 227 12.46 -4.36 -7.36
N SER A 228 11.90 -4.37 -6.16
CA SER A 228 10.47 -4.20 -5.91
C SER A 228 10.15 -3.58 -4.56
N VAL A 229 9.03 -2.86 -4.54
CA VAL A 229 8.38 -2.35 -3.34
C VAL A 229 7.00 -2.97 -3.27
N LYS A 230 6.57 -3.42 -2.09
CA LYS A 230 5.20 -3.87 -1.85
C LYS A 230 4.64 -3.18 -0.62
N VAL A 231 3.41 -2.71 -0.73
CA VAL A 231 2.64 -2.14 0.38
C VAL A 231 1.39 -2.99 0.52
N GLN A 232 1.20 -3.57 1.70
CA GLN A 232 0.01 -4.30 2.07
C GLN A 232 -0.70 -3.57 3.19
N ILE A 233 -2.00 -3.34 3.01
CA ILE A 233 -2.86 -2.75 4.03
C ILE A 233 -3.77 -3.81 4.63
N VAL A 234 -4.07 -3.65 5.91
CA VAL A 234 -5.08 -4.47 6.60
C VAL A 234 -6.48 -4.15 6.07
N ASP A 235 -7.38 -5.12 6.15
CA ASP A 235 -8.71 -5.02 5.56
C ASP A 235 -9.53 -3.80 6.01
N TRP A 236 -9.42 -3.39 7.28
CA TRP A 236 -10.16 -2.24 7.82
C TRP A 236 -9.70 -0.87 7.27
N MET A 237 -8.60 -0.83 6.50
CA MET A 237 -8.09 0.34 5.80
C MET A 237 -8.61 0.48 4.36
N ARG A 238 -9.38 -0.50 3.84
CA ARG A 238 -10.04 -0.34 2.54
C ARG A 238 -10.93 0.90 2.53
N SER A 239 -10.91 1.61 1.40
CA SER A 239 -11.57 2.91 1.18
C SER A 239 -11.11 4.05 2.10
N LYS A 240 -10.00 3.87 2.85
CA LYS A 240 -9.44 4.87 3.77
C LYS A 240 -8.03 5.30 3.42
N THR A 241 -7.45 4.70 2.38
CA THR A 241 -6.13 5.06 1.87
C THR A 241 -6.24 5.99 0.67
N CYS A 242 -5.18 6.76 0.44
CA CYS A 242 -4.98 7.46 -0.81
C CYS A 242 -3.48 7.53 -1.15
N GLY A 243 -3.15 7.87 -2.40
CA GLY A 243 -1.81 7.76 -2.96
C GLY A 243 -1.82 7.00 -4.28
N LEU A 244 -0.63 6.74 -4.83
CA LEU A 244 -0.44 5.97 -6.06
C LEU A 244 -1.10 4.59 -6.02
N CYS A 245 -1.14 3.95 -4.85
CA CYS A 245 -1.71 2.62 -4.65
C CYS A 245 -3.24 2.58 -4.65
N GLY A 246 -3.92 3.74 -4.66
CA GLY A 246 -5.37 3.84 -4.69
C GLY A 246 -6.07 3.66 -3.33
N THR A 247 -7.37 3.46 -3.37
CA THR A 247 -8.29 3.39 -2.21
C THR A 247 -8.59 1.95 -1.76
N ALA A 248 -8.29 0.93 -2.58
CA ALA A 248 -8.59 -0.48 -2.29
C ALA A 248 -10.10 -0.77 -2.12
N ASP A 249 -10.95 -0.03 -2.82
CA ASP A 249 -12.41 -0.13 -2.75
C ASP A 249 -13.02 -1.05 -3.82
N GLY A 250 -12.19 -1.59 -4.72
CA GLY A 250 -12.58 -2.44 -5.83
C GLY A 250 -13.04 -1.71 -7.09
N GLU A 251 -13.04 -0.37 -7.12
CA GLU A 251 -13.47 0.43 -8.27
C GLU A 251 -12.31 0.79 -9.19
N ILE A 252 -12.01 -0.12 -10.11
CA ILE A 252 -10.91 0.02 -11.09
C ILE A 252 -11.11 1.18 -12.09
N ARG A 253 -12.31 1.74 -12.22
CA ARG A 253 -12.58 2.87 -13.14
C ARG A 253 -12.16 4.22 -12.57
N LYS A 254 -12.05 4.32 -11.25
CA LYS A 254 -11.72 5.57 -10.54
C LYS A 254 -10.34 5.54 -9.88
N GLU A 255 -9.47 4.67 -10.39
CA GLU A 255 -8.14 4.43 -9.83
C GLU A 255 -7.25 5.66 -9.85
N PHE A 256 -7.43 6.53 -10.84
CA PHE A 256 -6.59 7.70 -11.08
C PHE A 256 -7.14 8.95 -10.39
N GLU A 257 -7.48 8.82 -9.11
CA GLU A 257 -7.90 9.93 -8.25
C GLU A 257 -6.68 10.72 -7.74
N THR A 258 -6.59 11.99 -8.10
CA THR A 258 -5.55 12.90 -7.65
C THR A 258 -5.83 13.42 -6.23
N PRO A 259 -4.85 14.05 -5.54
CA PRO A 259 -5.06 14.56 -4.17
C PRO A 259 -6.24 15.54 -4.01
N ASN A 260 -6.57 16.28 -5.06
CA ASN A 260 -7.73 17.19 -5.11
C ASN A 260 -9.05 16.51 -5.53
N LYS A 261 -9.14 15.17 -5.42
CA LYS A 261 -10.34 14.37 -5.71
C LYS A 261 -10.82 14.40 -7.16
N ARG A 262 -9.96 14.83 -8.09
CA ARG A 262 -10.23 14.78 -9.53
C ARG A 262 -9.82 13.43 -10.10
N GLN A 263 -10.57 12.97 -11.08
CA GLN A 263 -10.22 11.81 -11.89
C GLN A 263 -9.43 12.27 -13.12
N THR A 264 -8.22 11.75 -13.30
CA THR A 264 -7.45 11.92 -14.54
C THR A 264 -7.48 10.65 -15.39
N GLU A 265 -7.36 10.80 -16.70
CA GLU A 265 -7.32 9.67 -17.63
C GLU A 265 -5.89 9.23 -17.93
N ASN A 266 -4.89 10.01 -17.51
CA ASN A 266 -3.49 9.77 -17.81
C ASN A 266 -2.74 9.27 -16.56
N ALA A 267 -2.23 8.06 -16.62
CA ALA A 267 -1.50 7.42 -15.52
C ALA A 267 -0.24 8.20 -15.08
N VAL A 268 0.44 8.88 -16.01
CA VAL A 268 1.64 9.66 -15.71
C VAL A 268 1.27 10.96 -14.98
N SER A 269 0.24 11.67 -15.45
CA SER A 269 -0.29 12.86 -14.76
C SER A 269 -0.83 12.50 -13.37
N PHE A 270 -1.56 11.39 -13.25
CA PHE A 270 -1.98 10.84 -11.96
C PHE A 270 -0.77 10.66 -11.04
N ALA A 271 0.27 9.97 -11.51
CA ALA A 271 1.45 9.71 -10.69
C ALA A 271 2.20 10.99 -10.30
N HIS A 272 2.28 11.96 -11.20
CA HIS A 272 2.88 13.27 -10.96
C HIS A 272 2.11 14.08 -9.92
N SER A 273 0.78 13.96 -9.87
CA SER A 273 -0.04 14.66 -8.87
C SER A 273 0.25 14.25 -7.42
N TRP A 274 0.81 13.06 -7.21
CA TRP A 274 1.19 12.52 -5.89
C TRP A 274 2.64 12.83 -5.49
N VAL A 275 3.31 13.72 -6.22
CA VAL A 275 4.66 14.21 -5.89
C VAL A 275 4.58 15.27 -4.78
N LEU A 276 5.41 15.13 -3.76
CA LEU A 276 5.60 16.17 -2.77
C LEU A 276 6.53 17.25 -3.34
N PRO A 277 6.05 18.50 -3.50
CA PRO A 277 6.83 19.56 -4.10
C PRO A 277 8.00 19.98 -3.20
N GLY A 278 9.07 20.41 -3.83
CA GLY A 278 10.18 21.06 -3.16
C GLY A 278 9.86 22.48 -2.73
N LYS A 279 10.64 23.00 -1.78
CA LYS A 279 10.51 24.38 -1.30
C LYS A 279 11.55 25.30 -1.92
N SER A 280 12.75 24.79 -2.14
CA SER A 280 13.88 25.58 -2.61
C SER A 280 14.75 24.78 -3.57
N CYS A 281 15.24 25.45 -4.61
CA CYS A 281 16.22 24.88 -5.50
C CYS A 281 17.63 24.81 -4.86
N ARG A 282 17.86 25.46 -3.69
CA ARG A 282 19.19 25.54 -3.05
C ARG A 282 19.62 24.27 -2.31
N ASP A 283 18.68 23.44 -1.87
CA ASP A 283 19.00 22.23 -1.11
C ASP A 283 19.08 21.02 -2.04
N ALA A 284 20.28 20.46 -2.20
CA ALA A 284 20.51 19.28 -3.05
C ALA A 284 19.94 17.97 -2.51
N SER A 285 19.50 17.96 -1.24
CA SER A 285 18.79 16.83 -0.65
C SER A 285 17.28 16.88 -0.90
N GLU A 286 16.74 18.03 -1.35
CA GLU A 286 15.31 18.25 -1.58
C GLU A 286 14.87 18.01 -3.04
N CYS A 287 13.55 17.94 -3.21
CA CYS A 287 12.92 17.93 -4.52
C CYS A 287 13.15 19.28 -5.22
N TYR A 288 13.46 19.26 -6.52
CA TYR A 288 13.69 20.46 -7.33
C TYR A 288 12.47 20.87 -8.17
N MET A 289 11.32 20.28 -7.90
CA MET A 289 10.12 20.43 -8.69
C MET A 289 8.95 20.92 -7.84
N ASN A 290 8.04 21.62 -8.50
CA ASN A 290 6.76 22.03 -7.96
C ASN A 290 5.63 21.61 -8.93
N LEU A 291 4.41 21.57 -8.42
CA LEU A 291 3.20 21.32 -9.18
C LEU A 291 2.56 22.65 -9.56
N GLU A 292 2.40 22.90 -10.85
CA GLU A 292 1.89 24.17 -11.37
C GLU A 292 0.80 23.98 -12.43
N SER A 293 -0.08 24.97 -12.57
CA SER A 293 -0.96 25.10 -13.74
C SER A 293 -0.17 25.71 -14.89
N VAL A 294 -0.22 25.07 -16.07
CA VAL A 294 0.53 25.48 -17.25
C VAL A 294 -0.39 26.08 -18.30
N LYS A 295 0.07 27.12 -18.97
CA LYS A 295 -0.65 27.71 -20.11
C LYS A 295 -0.41 26.83 -21.35
N LEU A 296 -1.48 26.58 -22.10
CA LEU A 296 -1.37 25.97 -23.42
C LEU A 296 -0.87 27.03 -24.43
N GLU A 297 0.27 26.79 -25.06
CA GLU A 297 0.84 27.71 -26.05
C GLU A 297 0.12 27.68 -27.41
N LYS A 298 -0.59 26.58 -27.69
CA LYS A 298 -1.44 26.44 -28.87
C LYS A 298 -2.62 27.42 -28.78
N GLN A 299 -2.88 28.16 -29.87
CA GLN A 299 -4.08 28.97 -29.97
C GLN A 299 -5.31 28.06 -30.11
N VAL A 300 -6.31 28.26 -29.24
CA VAL A 300 -7.55 27.48 -29.25
C VAL A 300 -8.73 28.41 -29.51
N VAL A 301 -9.64 27.98 -30.38
CA VAL A 301 -10.91 28.65 -30.62
C VAL A 301 -12.04 27.82 -29.98
N ILE A 302 -12.72 28.39 -29.00
CA ILE A 302 -13.86 27.78 -28.33
C ILE A 302 -15.08 28.65 -28.59
N HIS A 303 -16.16 28.04 -29.09
CA HIS A 303 -17.39 28.75 -29.48
C HIS A 303 -17.15 29.97 -30.39
N GLY A 304 -16.18 29.89 -31.30
CA GLY A 304 -15.84 30.96 -32.24
C GLY A 304 -14.96 32.08 -31.67
N GLN A 305 -14.52 31.99 -30.42
CA GLN A 305 -13.66 33.00 -29.78
C GLN A 305 -12.26 32.45 -29.47
N GLN A 306 -11.22 33.26 -29.77
CA GLN A 306 -9.87 32.95 -29.33
C GLN A 306 -9.79 32.90 -27.81
N SER A 307 -9.25 31.79 -27.31
CA SER A 307 -9.19 31.48 -25.89
C SER A 307 -7.75 31.16 -25.47
N LYS A 308 -7.42 31.54 -24.23
CA LYS A 308 -6.22 31.11 -23.52
C LYS A 308 -6.61 29.99 -22.55
N CYS A 309 -5.83 28.92 -22.52
CA CYS A 309 -6.16 27.74 -21.73
C CYS A 309 -5.08 27.44 -20.67
N TYR A 310 -5.52 27.01 -19.48
CA TYR A 310 -4.66 26.70 -18.35
C TYR A 310 -4.98 25.30 -17.82
N SER A 311 -3.96 24.52 -17.47
CA SER A 311 -4.18 23.16 -17.01
C SER A 311 -4.91 23.17 -15.66
N VAL A 312 -5.96 22.36 -15.55
CA VAL A 312 -6.72 22.14 -14.31
C VAL A 312 -6.23 20.89 -13.57
N GLU A 313 -5.34 20.14 -14.21
CA GLU A 313 -4.50 19.11 -13.59
C GLU A 313 -3.10 19.72 -13.38
N PRO A 314 -2.48 19.51 -12.20
CA PRO A 314 -1.15 20.03 -11.93
C PRO A 314 -0.10 19.34 -12.79
N VAL A 315 0.86 20.11 -13.30
CA VAL A 315 1.97 19.63 -14.12
C VAL A 315 3.29 19.93 -13.40
N LEU A 316 4.20 18.95 -13.38
CA LEU A 316 5.51 19.14 -12.76
C LEU A 316 6.34 20.17 -13.51
N ARG A 317 6.85 21.15 -12.77
CA ARG A 317 7.78 22.18 -13.25
C ARG A 317 8.98 22.27 -12.32
N CYS A 318 10.12 22.67 -12.86
CA CYS A 318 11.30 22.92 -12.03
C CYS A 318 11.04 24.19 -11.22
N LEU A 319 11.53 24.19 -9.97
CA LEU A 319 11.49 25.39 -9.13
C LEU A 319 12.23 26.57 -9.79
N PRO A 320 11.87 27.82 -9.44
CA PRO A 320 12.65 28.98 -9.86
C PRO A 320 14.14 28.82 -9.52
N GLY A 321 15.01 29.10 -10.50
CA GLY A 321 16.46 28.89 -10.37
C GLY A 321 16.95 27.50 -10.79
N CYS A 322 16.05 26.52 -10.95
CA CYS A 322 16.36 25.19 -11.50
C CYS A 322 16.08 25.15 -13.01
N VAL A 323 16.77 24.27 -13.74
CA VAL A 323 16.53 24.01 -15.16
C VAL A 323 16.18 22.54 -15.38
N ALA A 324 15.27 22.29 -16.33
CA ALA A 324 14.90 20.93 -16.70
C ALA A 324 16.06 20.22 -17.41
N VAL A 325 16.30 18.98 -17.02
CA VAL A 325 17.30 18.08 -17.61
C VAL A 325 16.60 16.98 -18.40
N ARG A 326 15.44 16.53 -17.92
CA ARG A 326 14.59 15.58 -18.61
C ARG A 326 13.14 16.00 -18.45
N THR A 327 12.41 15.88 -19.54
CA THR A 327 10.98 16.14 -19.60
C THR A 327 10.25 14.95 -20.21
N THR A 328 8.94 14.91 -20.00
CA THR A 328 8.03 13.94 -20.59
C THR A 328 6.76 14.63 -21.01
N THR A 329 5.96 13.95 -21.82
CA THR A 329 4.67 14.47 -22.30
C THR A 329 3.53 13.84 -21.52
N VAL A 330 2.65 14.67 -20.98
CA VAL A 330 1.45 14.26 -20.26
C VAL A 330 0.22 14.80 -20.97
N ASN A 331 -0.84 14.01 -21.05
CA ASN A 331 -2.13 14.49 -21.54
C ASN A 331 -2.96 14.96 -20.35
N VAL A 332 -3.24 16.26 -20.27
CA VAL A 332 -3.90 16.88 -19.12
C VAL A 332 -5.11 17.69 -19.56
N ALA A 333 -6.08 17.82 -18.68
CA ALA A 333 -7.22 18.70 -18.89
C ALA A 333 -6.84 20.17 -18.76
N PHE A 334 -7.48 21.01 -19.58
CA PHE A 334 -7.36 22.46 -19.57
C PHE A 334 -8.72 23.13 -19.44
N HIS A 335 -8.74 24.24 -18.72
CA HIS A 335 -9.83 25.20 -18.70
C HIS A 335 -9.45 26.43 -19.51
N CYS A 336 -10.36 26.89 -20.35
CA CYS A 336 -10.12 27.92 -21.33
C CYS A 336 -11.02 29.12 -21.06
N VAL A 337 -10.44 30.30 -21.24
CA VAL A 337 -11.11 31.57 -21.06
C VAL A 337 -10.85 32.47 -22.27
N PRO A 338 -11.76 33.40 -22.60
CA PRO A 338 -11.54 34.36 -23.68
C PRO A 338 -10.17 35.05 -23.56
N ALA A 339 -9.45 35.21 -24.66
CA ALA A 339 -8.09 35.76 -24.67
C ALA A 339 -8.00 37.16 -24.03
N ALA A 340 -9.07 37.96 -24.16
CA ALA A 340 -9.19 39.30 -23.58
C ALA A 340 -9.47 39.32 -22.06
N SER A 341 -9.63 38.17 -21.40
CA SER A 341 -9.89 38.12 -19.96
C SER A 341 -8.65 38.48 -19.13
N ASN A 342 -8.82 39.33 -18.12
CA ASN A 342 -7.77 39.75 -17.17
C ASN A 342 -7.52 38.72 -16.05
N LEU A 343 -7.50 37.43 -16.39
CA LEU A 343 -7.02 36.40 -15.44
C LEU A 343 -5.52 36.59 -15.23
N ASN A 344 -5.17 37.28 -14.15
CA ASN A 344 -3.80 37.41 -13.65
C ASN A 344 -3.33 36.06 -13.09
N ARG A 345 -2.07 35.70 -13.40
CA ARG A 345 -1.45 34.42 -13.07
C ARG A 345 -1.48 34.09 -11.58
N SER A 346 -1.57 35.09 -10.69
CA SER A 346 -1.45 34.94 -9.23
C SER A 346 -2.78 34.80 -8.48
N GLU A 347 -3.87 35.42 -8.92
CA GLU A 347 -5.16 35.38 -8.20
C GLU A 347 -6.08 34.23 -8.64
N GLY A 348 -5.85 33.64 -9.83
CA GLY A 348 -6.64 32.52 -10.34
C GLY A 348 -6.07 31.13 -10.04
N GLN A 349 -4.81 31.01 -9.60
CA GLN A 349 -4.09 29.74 -9.48
C GLN A 349 -4.60 28.82 -8.37
N SER A 350 -5.16 29.34 -7.28
CA SER A 350 -5.80 28.51 -6.26
C SER A 350 -7.14 27.93 -6.72
N SER A 351 -7.89 28.69 -7.52
CA SER A 351 -9.20 28.25 -8.05
C SER A 351 -9.13 27.43 -9.34
N ILE A 352 -8.00 27.44 -10.06
CA ILE A 352 -7.92 26.83 -11.41
C ILE A 352 -8.12 25.32 -11.36
N PHE A 353 -7.60 24.66 -10.32
CA PHE A 353 -7.72 23.21 -10.17
C PHE A 353 -9.16 22.74 -9.91
N GLU A 354 -10.04 23.65 -9.49
CA GLU A 354 -11.48 23.41 -9.27
C GLU A 354 -12.32 23.64 -10.54
N LYS A 355 -11.76 24.25 -11.60
CA LYS A 355 -12.50 24.57 -12.83
C LYS A 355 -12.76 23.34 -13.69
N SER A 356 -13.88 23.33 -14.41
CA SER A 356 -14.19 22.26 -15.36
C SER A 356 -13.15 22.19 -16.49
N ALA A 357 -12.93 20.99 -16.99
CA ALA A 357 -12.13 20.78 -18.18
C ALA A 357 -12.96 21.13 -19.43
N ASP A 358 -12.42 21.96 -20.32
CA ASP A 358 -13.02 22.27 -21.61
C ASP A 358 -12.40 21.44 -22.73
N ILE A 359 -11.08 21.22 -22.64
CA ILE A 359 -10.31 20.42 -23.61
C ILE A 359 -9.26 19.57 -22.88
N ARG A 360 -8.75 18.54 -23.57
CA ARG A 360 -7.56 17.78 -23.16
C ARG A 360 -6.49 17.92 -24.23
N GLU A 361 -5.29 18.27 -23.83
CA GLU A 361 -4.15 18.48 -24.73
C GLU A 361 -2.84 18.04 -24.06
N THR A 362 -1.80 17.88 -24.87
CA THR A 362 -0.48 17.50 -24.35
C THR A 362 0.23 18.69 -23.71
N ALA A 363 0.82 18.47 -22.53
CA ALA A 363 1.73 19.38 -21.85
C ALA A 363 3.07 18.70 -21.60
N GLU A 364 4.14 19.49 -21.59
CA GLU A 364 5.46 19.03 -21.16
C GLU A 364 5.56 19.09 -19.64
N ALA A 365 5.89 17.97 -19.00
CA ALA A 365 6.15 17.84 -17.57
C ALA A 365 7.64 17.60 -17.31
N HIS A 366 8.20 18.27 -16.31
CA HIS A 366 9.61 18.08 -15.94
C HIS A 366 9.73 16.89 -14.98
N VAL A 367 10.69 15.99 -15.25
CA VAL A 367 10.90 14.76 -14.45
C VAL A 367 12.32 14.65 -13.90
N ALA A 368 13.22 15.53 -14.33
CA ALA A 368 14.50 15.74 -13.69
C ALA A 368 14.90 17.21 -13.83
N CYS A 369 15.33 17.81 -12.73
CA CYS A 369 15.80 19.19 -12.68
C CYS A 369 17.21 19.22 -12.09
N ARG A 370 17.95 20.28 -12.38
CA ARG A 370 19.21 20.59 -11.74
C ARG A 370 19.27 22.07 -11.40
N CYS A 371 20.05 22.41 -10.39
CA CYS A 371 20.35 23.80 -10.11
C CYS A 371 21.06 24.48 -11.29
N SER A 372 20.65 25.71 -11.58
CA SER A 372 21.44 26.61 -12.44
C SER A 372 22.59 27.25 -11.65
N ALA A 373 23.50 27.93 -12.35
CA ALA A 373 24.57 28.70 -11.70
C ALA A 373 24.03 29.82 -10.78
N GLN A 374 22.78 30.24 -10.97
CA GLN A 374 22.12 31.29 -10.19
C GLN A 374 21.50 30.78 -8.88
N CYS A 375 21.57 29.47 -8.62
CA CYS A 375 21.16 28.89 -7.35
C CYS A 375 22.14 29.10 -6.20
N ALA A 376 23.42 29.23 -6.54
CA ALA A 376 24.55 29.15 -5.61
C ALA A 376 24.62 30.38 -4.70
#